data_AF-W8NWM7-F1
#
_entry.id   AF-W8NWM7-F1
#
_cell.length_a   1.000
_cell.length_b   1.000
_cell.length_c   1.000
_cell.angle_alpha   90.00
_cell.angle_beta   90.00
_cell.angle_gamma   90.00
#
_symmetry.space_group_name_H-M   'P 1'
#
loop_
_entity.id
_entity.type
_entity.pdbx_description
1 polymer ?
#
loop_
_entity_poly.entity_id
_entity_poly.type
_entity_poly.pdbx_seq_one_letter_code
_entity_poly.pdbx_strand_id
1 'polypeptide(L)'
;MNEKAFEVFVSLSLLLGGLLTLVFRRRRNVLIGFRIGYTWHSERVWEKVNTFAGVFSIAYSLILFVLALYGISMNVFILIMVAFVVSEVLLGFWMARREYELEELSKEAPEKPPTAGESEVKNELGETSVKSYLLLQLGFLTFYLLLVALLWDRLPERVASHFNARGEPDSYSSRFWGMVGVPILAWLLPLVLTIPAKEPGFFARVTFYPKSLRAWCGFTTLLSGGMVFVFTLALLYNAGLLPSNAITYGAILFLGVILFAVYRLLTVRPDERI
;
A
#
# COMPACT_ATOMS: atom_id res chain seq x y z
N MET A 1 5.03 18.33 -16.32
CA MET A 1 6.21 17.50 -16.67
C MET A 1 5.80 16.60 -17.82
N ASN A 2 6.62 16.45 -18.87
CA ASN A 2 6.31 15.51 -19.97
C ASN A 2 6.47 14.06 -19.47
N GLU A 3 5.74 13.11 -20.06
CA GLU A 3 5.72 11.68 -19.72
C GLU A 3 7.13 11.09 -19.57
N LYS A 4 7.99 11.29 -20.56
CA LYS A 4 9.38 10.81 -20.52
C LYS A 4 10.19 11.38 -19.35
N ALA A 5 9.96 12.65 -19.00
CA ALA A 5 10.63 13.26 -17.86
C ALA A 5 10.15 12.67 -16.53
N PHE A 6 8.85 12.32 -16.43
CA PHE A 6 8.31 11.60 -15.28
C PHE A 6 8.93 10.21 -15.14
N GLU A 7 8.97 9.42 -16.21
CA GLU A 7 9.51 8.06 -16.21
C GLU A 7 11.00 8.03 -15.83
N VAL A 8 11.78 8.94 -16.42
CA VAL A 8 13.20 9.11 -16.07
C VAL A 8 13.37 9.54 -14.62
N PHE A 9 12.59 10.52 -14.16
CA PHE A 9 12.65 10.99 -12.77
C PHE A 9 12.35 9.86 -11.77
N VAL A 10 11.30 9.07 -12.01
CA VAL A 10 10.93 7.92 -11.19
C VAL A 10 12.04 6.88 -11.17
N SER A 11 12.58 6.53 -12.34
CA SER A 11 13.66 5.54 -12.46
C SER A 11 14.90 5.98 -11.69
N LEU A 12 15.33 7.24 -11.83
CA LEU A 12 16.48 7.77 -11.10
C LEU A 12 16.24 7.89 -9.59
N SER A 13 15.02 8.20 -9.18
CA SER A 13 14.65 8.25 -7.75
C SER A 13 14.72 6.87 -7.10
N LEU A 14 14.23 5.84 -7.78
CA LEU A 14 14.33 4.44 -7.31
C LEU A 14 15.79 3.96 -7.30
N LEU A 15 16.58 4.34 -8.31
CA LEU A 15 18.02 4.03 -8.35
C LEU A 15 18.73 4.62 -7.14
N LEU A 16 18.50 5.90 -6.85
CA LEU A 16 19.06 6.57 -5.69
C LEU A 16 18.59 5.91 -4.38
N GLY A 17 17.32 5.57 -4.26
CA GLY A 17 16.77 4.84 -3.12
C GLY A 17 17.45 3.48 -2.89
N GLY A 18 17.69 2.72 -3.95
CA GLY A 18 18.42 1.44 -3.89
C GLY A 18 19.88 1.61 -3.48
N LEU A 19 20.58 2.59 -4.06
CA LEU A 19 21.96 2.93 -3.69
C LEU A 19 22.08 3.34 -2.22
N LEU A 20 21.20 4.23 -1.75
CA LEU A 20 21.15 4.64 -0.35
C LEU A 20 20.88 3.45 0.57
N THR A 21 19.94 2.57 0.18
CA THR A 21 19.65 1.34 0.93
C THR A 21 20.87 0.45 1.06
N LEU A 22 21.67 0.29 0.00
CA LEU A 22 22.94 -0.44 0.08
C LEU A 22 23.98 0.25 0.97
N VAL A 23 24.10 1.58 0.92
CA VAL A 23 25.05 2.32 1.77
C VAL A 23 24.71 2.13 3.25
N PHE A 24 23.43 2.18 3.60
CA PHE A 24 22.97 2.05 4.99
C PHE A 24 22.69 0.61 5.43
N ARG A 25 22.87 -0.41 4.58
CA ARG A 25 22.57 -1.81 4.94
C ARG A 25 23.36 -2.33 6.16
N ARG A 26 24.51 -1.74 6.49
CA ARG A 26 25.33 -2.13 7.65
C ARG A 26 25.08 -1.33 8.93
N ARG A 27 24.18 -0.34 8.88
CA ARG A 27 23.84 0.50 10.03
C ARG A 27 22.34 0.79 10.01
N ARG A 28 21.64 0.40 11.08
CA ARG A 28 20.21 0.70 11.21
C ARG A 28 19.95 2.19 11.03
N ASN A 29 19.02 2.52 10.15
CA ASN A 29 18.66 3.90 9.83
C ASN A 29 17.15 4.06 9.88
N VAL A 30 16.67 5.14 10.53
CA VAL A 30 15.24 5.38 10.69
C VAL A 30 14.56 5.90 9.42
N LEU A 31 15.31 6.45 8.47
CA LEU A 31 14.82 7.03 7.21
C LEU A 31 15.01 6.09 6.02
N ILE A 32 16.14 5.38 5.95
CA ILE A 32 16.57 4.64 4.76
C ILE A 32 16.55 3.13 5.05
N GLY A 33 16.00 2.37 4.10
CA GLY A 33 16.00 0.91 4.10
C GLY A 33 14.63 0.24 4.22
N PHE A 34 14.62 -1.08 4.06
CA PHE A 34 13.49 -1.97 4.25
C PHE A 34 13.24 -2.19 5.74
N ARG A 35 12.28 -1.44 6.28
CA ARG A 35 12.07 -1.23 7.71
C ARG A 35 10.79 -1.90 8.18
N ILE A 36 10.82 -3.22 8.31
CA ILE A 36 9.77 -3.98 8.98
C ILE A 36 10.28 -4.43 10.34
N GLY A 37 9.41 -4.69 11.30
CA GLY A 37 9.80 -5.15 12.64
C GLY A 37 10.86 -6.25 12.65
N TYR A 38 10.76 -7.29 11.81
CA TYR A 38 11.80 -8.34 11.72
C TYR A 38 13.20 -7.79 11.41
N THR A 39 13.33 -6.83 10.48
CA THR A 39 14.63 -6.20 10.18
C THR A 39 15.13 -5.30 11.32
N TRP A 40 14.25 -4.87 12.23
CA TRP A 40 14.63 -4.08 13.40
C TRP A 40 15.11 -4.92 14.59
N HIS A 41 14.72 -6.20 14.68
CA HIS A 41 15.11 -7.06 15.80
C HIS A 41 16.48 -7.71 15.60
N SER A 42 16.86 -8.03 14.36
CA SER A 42 18.16 -8.63 14.06
C SER A 42 19.00 -7.74 13.14
N GLU A 43 20.28 -7.56 13.48
CA GLU A 43 21.24 -6.87 12.61
C GLU A 43 21.57 -7.69 11.37
N ARG A 44 21.62 -9.02 11.52
CA ARG A 44 21.82 -9.95 10.42
C ARG A 44 20.65 -9.90 9.43
N VAL A 45 19.41 -9.92 9.93
CA VAL A 45 18.20 -9.79 9.09
C VAL A 45 18.16 -8.40 8.44
N TRP A 46 18.51 -7.34 9.18
CA TRP A 46 18.66 -5.99 8.62
C TRP A 46 19.61 -5.98 7.42
N GLU A 47 20.85 -6.44 7.60
CA GLU A 47 21.86 -6.38 6.54
C GLU A 47 21.45 -7.22 5.34
N LYS A 48 20.94 -8.43 5.56
CA LYS A 48 20.56 -9.33 4.46
C LYS A 48 19.39 -8.80 3.64
N VAL A 49 18.32 -8.37 4.30
CA VAL A 49 17.12 -7.86 3.62
C VAL A 49 17.38 -6.51 2.95
N ASN A 50 18.17 -5.61 3.57
CA ASN A 50 18.54 -4.34 2.94
C ASN A 50 19.56 -4.53 1.81
N THR A 51 20.42 -5.55 1.86
CA THR A 51 21.25 -5.94 0.71
C THR A 51 20.36 -6.35 -0.46
N PHE A 52 19.38 -7.22 -0.21
CA PHE A 52 18.41 -7.62 -1.22
C PHE A 52 17.64 -6.42 -1.78
N ALA A 53 16.96 -5.64 -0.93
CA ALA A 53 16.14 -4.50 -1.35
C ALA A 53 16.96 -3.48 -2.15
N GLY A 54 18.17 -3.16 -1.68
CA GLY A 54 19.06 -2.23 -2.38
C GLY A 54 19.48 -2.73 -3.77
N VAL A 55 19.93 -3.99 -3.89
CA VAL A 55 20.31 -4.59 -5.19
C VAL A 55 19.09 -4.70 -6.12
N PHE A 56 17.95 -5.14 -5.57
CA PHE A 56 16.71 -5.33 -6.32
C PHE A 56 16.21 -4.00 -6.89
N SER A 57 16.13 -2.96 -6.05
CA SER A 57 15.80 -1.59 -6.45
C SER A 57 16.74 -1.05 -7.53
N ILE A 58 18.06 -1.26 -7.41
CA ILE A 58 19.02 -0.83 -8.44
C ILE A 58 18.78 -1.57 -9.75
N ALA A 59 18.79 -2.90 -9.75
CA ALA A 59 18.60 -3.69 -10.96
C ALA A 59 17.32 -3.30 -11.69
N TYR A 60 16.25 -3.10 -10.92
CA TYR A 60 14.99 -2.71 -11.48
C TYR A 60 14.98 -1.28 -12.04
N SER A 61 15.48 -0.32 -11.27
CA SER A 61 15.52 1.08 -11.70
C SER A 61 16.27 1.26 -13.02
N LEU A 62 17.30 0.42 -13.27
CA LEU A 62 18.01 0.38 -14.55
C LEU A 62 17.13 -0.18 -15.68
N ILE A 63 16.35 -1.24 -15.41
CA ILE A 63 15.36 -1.75 -16.38
C ILE A 63 14.33 -0.67 -16.71
N LEU A 64 13.74 -0.02 -15.71
CA LEU A 64 12.80 1.09 -15.93
C LEU A 64 13.42 2.23 -16.72
N PHE A 65 14.65 2.60 -16.39
CA PHE A 65 15.35 3.68 -17.08
C PHE A 65 15.54 3.35 -18.58
N VAL A 66 15.93 2.12 -18.90
CA VAL A 66 16.04 1.67 -20.30
C VAL A 66 14.68 1.69 -20.99
N LEU A 67 13.61 1.22 -20.33
CA LEU A 67 12.25 1.25 -20.88
C LEU A 67 11.75 2.69 -21.13
N ALA A 68 12.06 3.62 -20.22
CA ALA A 68 11.75 5.04 -20.38
C ALA A 68 12.50 5.67 -21.58
N LEU A 69 13.76 5.27 -21.80
CA LEU A 69 14.53 5.72 -22.97
C LEU A 69 13.98 5.14 -24.27
N TYR A 70 13.56 3.88 -24.25
CA TYR A 70 12.94 3.19 -25.37
C TYR A 70 11.59 3.82 -25.77
N GLY A 71 10.87 4.40 -24.81
CA GLY A 71 9.61 5.09 -25.06
C GLY A 71 8.41 4.14 -25.11
N ILE A 72 8.34 3.20 -24.17
CA ILE A 72 7.12 2.41 -23.95
C ILE A 72 5.95 3.32 -23.53
N SER A 73 4.72 2.85 -23.67
CA SER A 73 3.57 3.64 -23.19
C SER A 73 3.64 3.81 -21.66
N MET A 74 3.30 5.00 -21.17
CA MET A 74 3.22 5.35 -19.73
C MET A 74 2.47 4.30 -18.90
N ASN A 75 1.35 3.81 -19.45
CA ASN A 75 0.51 2.80 -18.81
C ASN A 75 1.28 1.48 -18.55
N VAL A 76 2.04 1.01 -19.54
CA VAL A 76 2.88 -0.19 -19.40
C VAL A 76 4.02 0.07 -18.43
N PHE A 77 4.63 1.26 -18.49
CA PHE A 77 5.68 1.67 -17.54
C PHE A 77 5.18 1.59 -16.10
N ILE A 78 4.00 2.17 -15.81
CA ILE A 78 3.38 2.16 -14.47
C ILE A 78 3.05 0.73 -14.01
N LEU A 79 2.52 -0.13 -14.90
CA LEU A 79 2.23 -1.52 -14.53
C LEU A 79 3.49 -2.28 -14.12
N ILE A 80 4.56 -2.11 -14.89
CA ILE A 80 5.86 -2.70 -14.57
C ILE A 80 6.34 -2.13 -13.23
N MET A 81 6.26 -0.81 -13.03
CA MET A 81 6.60 -0.09 -11.77
C MET A 81 5.93 -0.72 -10.56
N VAL A 82 4.61 -0.81 -10.60
CA VAL A 82 3.83 -1.31 -9.48
C VAL A 82 4.12 -2.79 -9.24
N ALA A 83 4.23 -3.61 -10.28
CA ALA A 83 4.55 -5.03 -10.13
C ALA A 83 5.88 -5.24 -9.39
N PHE A 84 6.89 -4.45 -9.72
CA PHE A 84 8.19 -4.57 -9.08
C PHE A 84 8.19 -4.06 -7.64
N VAL A 85 7.54 -2.91 -7.37
CA VAL A 85 7.36 -2.43 -5.99
C VAL A 85 6.62 -3.45 -5.13
N VAL A 86 5.54 -4.02 -5.65
CA VAL A 86 4.77 -5.07 -4.94
C VAL A 86 5.64 -6.30 -4.71
N SER A 87 6.37 -6.77 -5.72
CA SER A 87 7.27 -7.92 -5.56
C SER A 87 8.38 -7.66 -4.53
N GLU A 88 8.98 -6.47 -4.49
CA GLU A 88 10.00 -6.10 -3.51
C GLU A 88 9.43 -6.15 -2.09
N VAL A 89 8.23 -5.62 -1.87
CA VAL A 89 7.54 -5.67 -0.58
C VAL A 89 7.26 -7.11 -0.16
N LEU A 90 6.69 -7.93 -1.04
CA LEU A 90 6.33 -9.31 -0.74
C LEU A 90 7.56 -10.19 -0.48
N LEU A 91 8.57 -10.13 -1.36
CA LEU A 91 9.81 -10.89 -1.24
C LEU A 91 10.65 -10.41 -0.06
N GLY A 92 10.75 -9.10 0.15
CA GLY A 92 11.45 -8.50 1.29
C GLY A 92 10.80 -8.90 2.62
N PHE A 93 9.47 -8.88 2.69
CA PHE A 93 8.72 -9.34 3.87
C PHE A 93 8.94 -10.83 4.13
N TRP A 94 8.78 -11.67 3.11
CA TRP A 94 9.00 -13.12 3.20
C TRP A 94 10.44 -13.45 3.64
N MET A 95 11.44 -12.78 3.04
CA MET A 95 12.85 -12.95 3.37
C MET A 95 13.13 -12.54 4.82
N ALA A 96 12.62 -11.39 5.24
CA ALA A 96 12.81 -10.89 6.59
C ALA A 96 12.23 -11.85 7.63
N ARG A 97 11.01 -12.35 7.40
CA ARG A 97 10.38 -13.35 8.26
C ARG A 97 11.21 -14.64 8.32
N ARG A 98 11.56 -15.20 7.15
CA ARG A 98 12.28 -16.47 7.06
C ARG A 98 13.65 -16.40 7.73
N GLU A 99 14.41 -15.33 7.50
CA GLU A 99 15.74 -15.16 8.10
C GLU A 99 15.64 -14.95 9.61
N TYR A 100 14.61 -14.25 10.07
CA TYR A 100 14.35 -14.09 11.49
C TYR A 100 14.01 -15.43 12.17
N GLU A 101 13.11 -16.22 11.60
CA GLU A 101 12.76 -17.58 12.09
C GLU A 101 13.99 -18.51 12.13
N LEU A 102 14.89 -18.42 11.14
CA LEU A 102 16.13 -19.19 11.12
C LEU A 102 17.12 -18.78 12.22
N GLU A 103 17.18 -17.49 12.54
CA GLU A 103 18.01 -16.97 13.63
C GLU A 103 17.45 -17.35 15.00
N GLU A 104 16.13 -17.33 15.17
CA GLU A 104 15.45 -17.84 16.38
C GLU A 104 15.73 -19.33 16.62
N LEU A 105 15.80 -20.15 15.57
CA LEU A 105 16.15 -21.57 15.67
C LEU A 105 17.65 -21.81 15.96
N SER A 106 18.48 -20.76 15.97
CA SER A 106 19.92 -20.84 16.19
C SER A 106 20.31 -20.57 17.66
N LYS A 107 21.52 -20.98 18.07
CA LYS A 107 22.02 -20.75 19.44
C LYS A 107 22.25 -19.27 19.80
N GLU A 108 22.18 -18.37 18.83
CA GLU A 108 22.48 -16.94 18.94
C GLU A 108 21.22 -16.06 18.87
N ALA A 109 20.04 -16.63 19.14
CA ALA A 109 18.76 -15.93 19.02
C ALA A 109 18.71 -14.67 19.92
N PRO A 110 18.42 -13.48 19.37
CA PRO A 110 18.13 -12.31 20.19
C PRO A 110 16.86 -12.53 21.02
N GLU A 111 16.73 -11.83 22.15
CA GLU A 111 15.45 -11.77 22.88
C GLU A 111 14.34 -11.42 21.89
N LYS A 112 13.24 -12.18 21.93
CA LYS A 112 12.06 -11.94 21.09
C LYS A 112 11.75 -10.42 21.10
N PRO A 113 11.29 -9.80 19.98
CA PRO A 113 10.46 -8.61 20.08
C PRO A 113 9.55 -8.82 21.26
N PRO A 114 9.42 -7.87 22.20
CA PRO A 114 8.48 -8.04 23.28
C PRO A 114 7.18 -8.47 22.62
N THR A 115 6.83 -9.73 22.84
CA THR A 115 5.49 -10.19 22.60
C THR A 115 4.75 -9.35 23.61
N ALA A 116 4.25 -8.19 23.17
CA ALA A 116 3.10 -7.60 23.85
C ALA A 116 2.19 -8.80 24.13
N GLY A 117 1.92 -9.04 25.42
CA GLY A 117 1.95 -10.37 26.03
C GLY A 117 1.52 -11.52 25.13
N GLU A 118 2.35 -12.55 24.95
CA GLU A 118 1.97 -13.73 24.17
C GLU A 118 0.67 -14.40 24.70
N SER A 119 0.30 -14.11 25.96
CA SER A 119 -1.00 -14.42 26.58
C SER A 119 -2.03 -13.27 26.54
N GLU A 120 -1.62 -12.01 26.61
CA GLU A 120 -2.52 -10.84 26.52
C GLU A 120 -2.91 -10.57 25.07
N VAL A 121 -1.97 -10.38 24.15
CA VAL A 121 -2.23 -10.23 22.71
C VAL A 121 -2.94 -11.44 22.11
N LYS A 122 -2.74 -12.69 22.59
CA LYS A 122 -3.59 -13.81 22.12
C LYS A 122 -5.03 -13.74 22.63
N ASN A 123 -5.26 -13.17 23.82
CA ASN A 123 -6.59 -13.00 24.40
C ASN A 123 -7.30 -11.72 23.88
N GLU A 124 -6.54 -10.70 23.50
CA GLU A 124 -6.99 -9.39 22.97
C GLU A 124 -7.16 -9.38 21.44
N LEU A 125 -6.32 -10.14 20.70
CA LEU A 125 -6.54 -10.50 19.30
C LEU A 125 -7.65 -11.54 19.16
N GLY A 126 -8.75 -11.42 19.91
CA GLY A 126 -9.80 -12.43 19.97
C GLY A 126 -10.24 -12.83 18.58
N GLU A 127 -9.98 -14.08 18.16
CA GLU A 127 -10.22 -14.74 16.86
C GLU A 127 -10.45 -13.82 15.64
N THR A 128 -9.76 -12.67 15.57
CA THR A 128 -10.10 -11.64 14.60
C THR A 128 -9.40 -12.02 13.30
N SER A 129 -10.13 -12.78 12.48
CA SER A 129 -9.61 -13.33 11.24
C SER A 129 -9.36 -12.20 10.24
N VAL A 130 -8.09 -11.93 9.95
CA VAL A 130 -7.67 -11.04 8.84
C VAL A 130 -8.38 -11.42 7.53
N LYS A 131 -8.72 -12.71 7.37
CA LYS A 131 -9.47 -13.22 6.20
C LYS A 131 -10.80 -12.50 6.03
N SER A 132 -11.54 -12.22 7.09
CA SER A 132 -12.85 -11.55 7.00
C SER A 132 -12.72 -10.13 6.43
N TYR A 133 -11.69 -9.39 6.84
CA TYR A 133 -11.39 -8.07 6.29
C TYR A 133 -10.94 -8.14 4.83
N LEU A 134 -10.06 -9.09 4.49
CA LEU A 134 -9.64 -9.30 3.11
C LEU A 134 -10.83 -9.68 2.20
N LEU A 135 -11.73 -10.54 2.66
CA LEU A 135 -12.95 -10.92 1.94
C LEU A 135 -13.87 -9.71 1.74
N LEU A 136 -14.03 -8.86 2.77
CA LEU A 136 -14.83 -7.65 2.66
C LEU A 136 -14.20 -6.62 1.69
N GLN A 137 -12.89 -6.41 1.77
CA GLN A 137 -12.16 -5.54 0.85
C GLN A 137 -12.28 -6.04 -0.60
N LEU A 138 -12.14 -7.35 -0.82
CA LEU A 138 -12.35 -7.98 -2.12
C LEU A 138 -13.80 -7.79 -2.57
N GLY A 139 -14.76 -7.96 -1.66
CA GLY A 139 -16.18 -7.69 -1.92
C GLY A 139 -16.43 -6.27 -2.42
N PHE A 140 -15.80 -5.26 -1.82
CA PHE A 140 -15.89 -3.87 -2.32
C PHE A 140 -15.33 -3.71 -3.74
N LEU A 141 -14.15 -4.28 -4.01
CA LEU A 141 -13.56 -4.21 -5.35
C LEU A 141 -14.42 -4.95 -6.38
N THR A 142 -14.89 -6.16 -6.04
CA THR A 142 -15.78 -6.95 -6.90
C THR A 142 -17.06 -6.19 -7.19
N PHE A 143 -17.70 -5.60 -6.17
CA PHE A 143 -18.89 -4.77 -6.34
C PHE A 143 -18.64 -3.62 -7.31
N TYR A 144 -17.53 -2.90 -7.15
CA TYR A 144 -17.14 -1.83 -8.06
C TYR A 144 -16.96 -2.33 -9.50
N LEU A 145 -16.21 -3.41 -9.71
CA LEU A 145 -15.96 -3.96 -11.04
C LEU A 145 -17.23 -4.48 -11.72
N LEU A 146 -18.18 -5.01 -10.94
CA LEU A 146 -19.51 -5.36 -11.45
C LEU A 146 -20.29 -4.11 -11.89
N LEU A 147 -20.24 -3.02 -11.12
CA LEU A 147 -20.85 -1.75 -11.56
C LEU A 147 -20.20 -1.21 -12.85
N VAL A 148 -18.87 -1.30 -12.96
CA VAL A 148 -18.16 -0.92 -14.20
C VAL A 148 -18.64 -1.75 -15.37
N ALA A 149 -18.78 -3.08 -15.21
CA ALA A 149 -19.28 -3.95 -16.26
C ALA A 149 -20.73 -3.62 -16.65
N LEU A 150 -21.60 -3.35 -15.67
CA LEU A 150 -23.00 -2.98 -15.90
C LEU A 150 -23.17 -1.63 -16.59
N LEU A 151 -22.27 -0.68 -16.34
CA LEU A 151 -22.33 0.68 -16.88
C LEU A 151 -21.40 0.88 -18.09
N TRP A 152 -20.72 -0.16 -18.55
CA TRP A 152 -19.66 -0.06 -19.56
C TRP A 152 -20.10 0.64 -20.85
N ASP A 153 -21.30 0.32 -21.33
CA ASP A 153 -21.86 0.87 -22.56
C ASP A 153 -22.28 2.34 -22.44
N ARG A 154 -22.40 2.87 -21.21
CA ARG A 154 -22.69 4.28 -20.96
C ARG A 154 -21.41 5.14 -20.90
N LEU A 155 -20.24 4.52 -20.82
CA LEU A 155 -18.99 5.25 -20.64
C LEU A 155 -18.45 5.74 -21.99
N PRO A 156 -18.09 7.04 -22.12
CA PRO A 156 -17.39 7.53 -23.28
C PRO A 156 -16.00 6.87 -23.40
N GLU A 157 -15.41 6.85 -24.60
CA GLU A 157 -14.06 6.29 -24.79
C GLU A 157 -12.99 6.94 -23.90
N ARG A 158 -13.18 8.24 -23.63
CA ARG A 158 -12.34 9.06 -22.77
C ARG A 158 -13.15 9.57 -21.58
N VAL A 159 -12.68 9.24 -20.39
CA VAL A 159 -13.37 9.51 -19.12
C VAL A 159 -12.56 10.50 -18.28
N ALA A 160 -13.25 11.29 -17.48
CA ALA A 160 -12.63 12.11 -16.44
C ALA A 160 -11.98 11.18 -15.38
N SER A 161 -10.71 11.42 -15.09
CA SER A 161 -9.90 10.61 -14.17
C SER A 161 -9.33 11.39 -12.99
N HIS A 162 -9.42 12.72 -13.02
CA HIS A 162 -9.06 13.60 -11.90
C HIS A 162 -9.97 14.83 -11.91
N PHE A 163 -10.19 15.39 -10.71
CA PHE A 163 -11.05 16.53 -10.47
C PHE A 163 -10.31 17.54 -9.59
N ASN A 164 -10.43 18.82 -9.93
CA ASN A 164 -9.84 19.89 -9.15
C ASN A 164 -10.65 20.18 -7.86
N ALA A 165 -10.16 21.10 -7.01
CA ALA A 165 -10.84 21.46 -5.76
C ALA A 165 -12.23 22.12 -5.96
N ARG A 166 -12.57 22.56 -7.17
CA ARG A 166 -13.90 23.06 -7.55
C ARG A 166 -14.84 21.95 -8.02
N GLY A 167 -14.36 20.71 -8.12
CA GLY A 167 -15.13 19.58 -8.66
C GLY A 167 -15.20 19.56 -10.18
N GLU A 168 -14.30 20.25 -10.88
CA GLU A 168 -14.26 20.25 -12.33
C GLU A 168 -13.24 19.19 -12.80
N PRO A 169 -13.55 18.39 -13.83
CA PRO A 169 -12.55 17.49 -14.41
C PRO A 169 -11.38 18.26 -15.01
N ASP A 170 -10.16 17.93 -14.59
CA ASP A 170 -8.91 18.55 -15.07
C ASP A 170 -7.91 17.54 -15.66
N SER A 171 -8.20 16.24 -15.55
CA SER A 171 -7.46 15.18 -16.22
C SER A 171 -8.39 14.07 -16.72
N TYR A 172 -7.97 13.41 -17.80
CA TYR A 172 -8.76 12.42 -18.52
C TYR A 172 -7.91 11.23 -18.93
N SER A 173 -8.49 10.04 -18.93
CA SER A 173 -7.85 8.80 -19.36
C SER A 173 -8.78 7.98 -20.26
N SER A 174 -8.30 6.86 -20.81
CA SER A 174 -9.18 5.93 -21.52
C SER A 174 -10.16 5.28 -20.55
N ARG A 175 -11.36 4.91 -21.00
CA ARG A 175 -12.38 4.27 -20.14
C ARG A 175 -11.85 3.06 -19.37
N PHE A 176 -11.00 2.25 -20.00
CA PHE A 176 -10.38 1.09 -19.35
C PHE A 176 -9.42 1.51 -18.24
N TRP A 177 -8.53 2.47 -18.50
CA TRP A 177 -7.57 2.92 -17.49
C TRP A 177 -8.24 3.66 -16.34
N GLY A 178 -9.20 4.53 -16.64
CA GLY A 178 -9.91 5.31 -15.63
C GLY A 178 -10.83 4.48 -14.75
N MET A 179 -11.50 3.47 -15.31
CA MET A 179 -12.53 2.70 -14.58
C MET A 179 -12.10 1.30 -14.15
N VAL A 180 -10.96 0.79 -14.63
CA VAL A 180 -10.46 -0.54 -14.25
C VAL A 180 -9.03 -0.44 -13.75
N GLY A 181 -8.11 0.07 -14.58
CA GLY A 181 -6.68 0.10 -14.26
C GLY A 181 -6.35 0.86 -12.99
N VAL A 182 -6.66 2.16 -12.93
CA VAL A 182 -6.37 3.03 -11.78
C VAL A 182 -7.04 2.54 -10.49
N PRO A 183 -8.34 2.18 -10.47
CA PRO A 183 -8.98 1.63 -9.28
C PRO A 183 -8.32 0.36 -8.74
N ILE A 184 -7.95 -0.59 -9.61
CA ILE A 184 -7.25 -1.81 -9.19
C ILE A 184 -5.87 -1.47 -8.59
N LEU A 185 -5.10 -0.60 -9.25
CA LEU A 185 -3.78 -0.19 -8.77
C LEU A 185 -3.86 0.51 -7.41
N ALA A 186 -4.81 1.43 -7.24
CA ALA A 186 -5.01 2.11 -5.97
C ALA A 186 -5.45 1.13 -4.86
N TRP A 187 -6.29 0.15 -5.21
CA TRP A 187 -6.79 -0.86 -4.26
C TRP A 187 -5.70 -1.86 -3.81
N LEU A 188 -4.57 -1.98 -4.51
CA LEU A 188 -3.43 -2.76 -3.99
C LEU A 188 -2.90 -2.22 -2.66
N LEU A 189 -3.04 -0.92 -2.39
CA LEU A 189 -2.56 -0.31 -1.15
C LEU A 189 -3.20 -0.91 0.12
N PRO A 190 -4.54 -0.91 0.30
CA PRO A 190 -5.14 -1.55 1.48
C PRO A 190 -4.81 -3.04 1.57
N LEU A 191 -4.62 -3.74 0.45
CA LEU A 191 -4.24 -5.16 0.45
C LEU A 191 -2.83 -5.39 1.02
N VAL A 192 -1.82 -4.64 0.54
CA VAL A 192 -0.44 -4.78 1.03
C VAL A 192 -0.28 -4.34 2.50
N LEU A 193 -1.19 -3.50 2.99
CA LEU A 193 -1.24 -3.11 4.41
C LEU A 193 -1.99 -4.13 5.29
N THR A 194 -2.93 -4.89 4.73
CA THR A 194 -3.78 -5.82 5.50
C THR A 194 -3.17 -7.21 5.61
N ILE A 195 -2.57 -7.75 4.54
CA ILE A 195 -2.00 -9.11 4.53
C ILE A 195 -0.96 -9.34 5.65
N PRO A 196 0.05 -8.47 5.83
CA PRO A 196 1.09 -8.70 6.85
C PRO A 196 0.64 -8.30 8.26
N ALA A 197 -0.57 -7.75 8.45
CA ALA A 197 -0.99 -7.18 9.73
C ALA A 197 -0.99 -8.17 10.90
N LYS A 198 -1.24 -9.47 10.63
CA LYS A 198 -1.20 -10.53 11.66
C LYS A 198 0.20 -10.87 12.15
N GLU A 199 1.23 -10.41 11.45
CA GLU A 199 2.61 -10.84 11.68
C GLU A 199 3.23 -9.94 12.76
N PRO A 200 3.73 -10.48 13.89
CA PRO A 200 4.26 -9.69 15.00
C PRO A 200 5.35 -8.70 14.57
N GLY A 201 6.17 -9.11 13.59
CA GLY A 201 7.21 -8.30 13.00
C GLY A 201 6.73 -7.25 12.02
N PHE A 202 5.43 -7.03 11.80
CA PHE A 202 4.96 -5.92 10.97
C PHE A 202 4.94 -4.59 11.76
N PHE A 203 4.59 -4.62 13.05
CA PHE A 203 4.40 -3.42 13.88
C PHE A 203 5.55 -3.06 14.83
N ALA A 204 6.60 -3.89 14.91
CA ALA A 204 7.44 -4.01 16.11
C ALA A 204 8.29 -2.80 16.56
N ARG A 205 8.23 -1.63 15.91
CA ARG A 205 8.92 -0.41 16.37
C ARG A 205 8.18 0.91 16.15
N VAL A 206 6.92 0.84 15.74
CA VAL A 206 6.20 2.04 15.37
C VAL A 206 5.28 2.41 16.51
N THR A 207 5.71 3.37 17.33
CA THR A 207 4.92 3.92 18.45
C THR A 207 3.59 4.54 18.01
N PHE A 208 3.44 4.83 16.72
CA PHE A 208 2.23 5.35 16.08
C PHE A 208 1.35 4.27 15.40
N TYR A 209 1.76 3.00 15.35
CA TYR A 209 0.90 1.94 14.82
C TYR A 209 -0.07 1.43 15.90
N PRO A 210 -1.30 1.08 15.54
CA PRO A 210 -2.27 0.56 16.49
C PRO A 210 -1.74 -0.75 17.06
N LYS A 211 -1.82 -0.90 18.38
CA LYS A 211 -1.52 -2.17 19.04
C LYS A 211 -2.61 -3.23 18.81
N SER A 212 -3.77 -2.81 18.32
CA SER A 212 -4.90 -3.69 18.00
C SER A 212 -4.94 -4.03 16.51
N LEU A 213 -4.81 -5.33 16.18
CA LEU A 213 -5.02 -5.85 14.83
C LEU A 213 -6.40 -5.49 14.28
N ARG A 214 -7.43 -5.54 15.13
CA ARG A 214 -8.81 -5.20 14.76
C ARG A 214 -8.90 -3.73 14.32
N ALA A 215 -8.27 -2.82 15.06
CA ALA A 215 -8.26 -1.41 14.70
C ALA A 215 -7.52 -1.16 13.38
N TRP A 216 -6.38 -1.80 13.16
CA TRP A 216 -5.64 -1.70 11.90
C TRP A 216 -6.42 -2.25 10.71
N CYS A 217 -6.92 -3.48 10.81
CA CYS A 217 -7.70 -4.11 9.75
C CYS A 217 -9.01 -3.36 9.50
N GLY A 218 -9.63 -2.78 10.54
CA GLY A 218 -10.76 -1.88 10.41
C GLY A 218 -10.40 -0.62 9.62
N PHE A 219 -9.28 0.02 9.94
CA PHE A 219 -8.76 1.19 9.23
C PHE A 219 -8.46 0.89 7.75
N THR A 220 -7.73 -0.18 7.44
CA THR A 220 -7.40 -0.53 6.05
C THR A 220 -8.64 -0.93 5.25
N THR A 221 -9.65 -1.51 5.89
CA THR A 221 -10.94 -1.83 5.26
C THR A 221 -11.77 -0.59 5.00
N LEU A 222 -11.76 0.37 5.92
CA LEU A 222 -12.37 1.69 5.73
C LEU A 222 -11.67 2.47 4.61
N LEU A 223 -10.34 2.40 4.52
CA LEU A 223 -9.57 2.93 3.40
C LEU A 223 -10.01 2.30 2.07
N SER A 224 -10.11 0.97 2.02
CA SER A 224 -10.57 0.23 0.84
C SER A 224 -11.98 0.63 0.40
N GLY A 225 -12.94 0.64 1.33
CA GLY A 225 -14.33 1.01 1.05
C GLY A 225 -14.47 2.46 0.62
N GLY A 226 -13.74 3.38 1.25
CA GLY A 226 -13.77 4.79 0.89
C GLY A 226 -13.11 5.09 -0.46
N MET A 227 -12.03 4.39 -0.83
CA MET A 227 -11.49 4.45 -2.19
C MET A 227 -12.52 3.97 -3.22
N VAL A 228 -13.14 2.80 -2.99
CA VAL A 228 -14.20 2.26 -3.86
C VAL A 228 -15.38 3.22 -3.96
N PHE A 229 -15.76 3.87 -2.87
CA PHE A 229 -16.82 4.88 -2.85
C PHE A 229 -16.47 6.05 -3.79
N VAL A 230 -15.28 6.64 -3.67
CA VAL A 230 -14.84 7.74 -4.55
C VAL A 230 -14.77 7.30 -6.01
N PHE A 231 -14.24 6.09 -6.29
CA PHE A 231 -14.21 5.55 -7.66
C PHE A 231 -15.62 5.29 -8.22
N THR A 232 -16.57 4.88 -7.37
CA THR A 232 -17.96 4.69 -7.76
C THR A 232 -18.62 6.03 -8.11
N LEU A 233 -18.36 7.09 -7.34
CA LEU A 233 -18.84 8.44 -7.69
C LEU A 233 -18.27 8.92 -9.03
N ALA A 234 -16.97 8.69 -9.26
CA ALA A 234 -16.33 9.01 -10.53
C ALA A 234 -16.93 8.19 -11.70
N LEU A 235 -17.22 6.90 -11.49
CA LEU A 235 -17.89 6.04 -12.47
C LEU A 235 -19.29 6.57 -12.81
N LEU A 236 -20.09 6.87 -11.79
CA LEU A 236 -21.46 7.37 -11.97
C LEU A 236 -21.48 8.75 -12.64
N TYR A 237 -20.53 9.63 -12.33
CA TYR A 237 -20.35 10.88 -13.06
C TYR A 237 -20.05 10.65 -14.53
N ASN A 238 -19.08 9.78 -14.84
CA ASN A 238 -18.70 9.48 -16.23
C ASN A 238 -19.81 8.76 -17.01
N ALA A 239 -20.71 8.06 -16.32
CA ALA A 239 -21.92 7.47 -16.91
C ALA A 239 -23.09 8.47 -17.07
N GLY A 240 -22.89 9.75 -16.71
CA GLY A 240 -23.91 10.79 -16.79
C GLY A 240 -25.01 10.69 -15.73
N LEU A 241 -24.77 9.94 -14.64
CA LEU A 241 -25.76 9.67 -13.58
C LEU A 241 -25.62 10.61 -12.38
N LEU A 242 -24.45 11.22 -12.19
CA LEU A 242 -24.21 12.15 -11.10
C LEU A 242 -23.58 13.46 -11.59
N PRO A 243 -23.93 14.60 -10.98
CA PRO A 243 -23.21 15.85 -11.17
C PRO A 243 -21.83 15.81 -10.50
N SER A 244 -20.91 16.67 -10.96
CA SER A 244 -19.51 16.63 -10.53
C SER A 244 -19.29 17.03 -9.05
N ASN A 245 -20.19 17.84 -8.47
CA ASN A 245 -20.17 18.19 -7.05
C ASN A 245 -20.32 16.97 -6.13
N ALA A 246 -20.97 15.89 -6.58
CA ALA A 246 -21.07 14.65 -5.82
C ALA A 246 -19.68 14.05 -5.54
N ILE A 247 -18.75 14.16 -6.49
CA ILE A 247 -17.37 13.69 -6.33
C ILE A 247 -16.65 14.53 -5.28
N THR A 248 -16.79 15.86 -5.32
CA THR A 248 -16.15 16.76 -4.35
C THR A 248 -16.64 16.47 -2.93
N TYR A 249 -17.97 16.40 -2.73
CA TYR A 249 -18.52 16.09 -1.41
C TYR A 249 -18.13 14.69 -0.93
N GLY A 250 -18.13 13.72 -1.84
CA GLY A 250 -17.69 12.36 -1.54
C GLY A 250 -16.21 12.29 -1.15
N ALA A 251 -15.33 13.01 -1.85
CA ALA A 251 -13.91 13.08 -1.55
C ALA A 251 -13.64 13.77 -0.21
N ILE A 252 -14.36 14.87 0.09
CA ILE A 252 -14.26 15.57 1.38
C ILE A 252 -14.74 14.67 2.52
N LEU A 253 -15.87 13.98 2.33
CA LEU A 253 -16.39 13.01 3.30
C LEU A 253 -15.37 11.90 3.55
N PHE A 254 -14.83 11.31 2.47
CA PHE A 254 -13.82 10.27 2.58
C PHE A 254 -12.58 10.76 3.33
N LEU A 255 -12.08 11.96 3.00
CA LEU A 255 -10.94 12.56 3.69
C LEU A 255 -11.23 12.79 5.18
N GLY A 256 -12.40 13.33 5.52
CA GLY A 256 -12.82 13.54 6.91
C GLY A 256 -12.91 12.23 7.69
N VAL A 257 -13.50 11.19 7.08
CA VAL A 257 -13.61 9.85 7.66
C VAL A 257 -12.22 9.21 7.85
N ILE A 258 -11.30 9.38 6.88
CA ILE A 258 -9.92 8.89 6.99
C ILE A 258 -9.16 9.63 8.08
N LEU A 259 -9.26 10.95 8.16
CA LEU A 259 -8.60 11.74 9.21
C LEU A 259 -9.11 11.35 10.59
N PHE A 260 -10.42 11.15 10.73
CA PHE A 260 -11.00 10.65 11.98
C PHE A 260 -10.54 9.22 12.29
N ALA A 261 -10.48 8.33 11.30
CA ALA A 261 -10.00 6.97 11.50
C ALA A 261 -8.53 6.93 11.90
N VAL A 262 -7.68 7.78 11.31
CA VAL A 262 -6.28 7.98 11.71
C VAL A 262 -6.20 8.54 13.12
N TYR A 263 -6.99 9.57 13.46
CA TYR A 263 -7.05 10.09 14.82
C TYR A 263 -7.40 8.97 15.81
N ARG A 264 -8.45 8.19 15.55
CA ARG A 264 -8.84 7.03 16.37
C ARG A 264 -7.72 6.00 16.47
N LEU A 265 -7.00 5.71 15.38
CA LEU A 265 -5.85 4.80 15.34
C LEU A 265 -4.74 5.26 16.29
N LEU A 266 -4.50 6.57 16.35
CA LEU A 266 -3.44 7.21 17.13
C LEU A 266 -3.83 7.50 18.58
N THR A 267 -5.12 7.68 18.88
CA THR A 267 -5.61 8.05 20.23
C THR A 267 -6.27 6.89 20.99
N VAL A 268 -6.09 5.64 20.56
CA VAL A 268 -6.52 4.48 21.36
C VAL A 268 -5.81 4.56 22.72
N ARG A 269 -6.61 4.65 23.79
CA ARG A 269 -6.08 4.86 25.13
C ARG A 269 -5.29 3.63 25.60
N PRO A 270 -4.31 3.78 26.52
CA PRO A 270 -3.54 2.65 27.05
C PRO A 270 -4.38 1.52 27.66
N ASP A 271 -5.57 1.84 28.15
CA ASP A 271 -6.58 0.97 28.77
C ASP A 271 -7.58 0.37 27.76
N GLU A 272 -7.68 0.91 26.54
CA GLU A 272 -8.39 0.29 25.41
C GLU A 272 -7.46 -0.63 24.58
N ARG A 273 -6.25 -0.88 25.09
CA ARG A 273 -5.32 -1.93 24.63
C ARG A 273 -5.74 -3.24 25.29
N ILE A 274 -6.96 -3.68 24.97
CA ILE A 274 -7.56 -4.98 25.32
C ILE A 274 -7.93 -5.70 24.01
#